data_AF-A0A382K1Q9-F1
#
_entry.id   AF-A0A382K1Q9-F1
#
_cell.length_a   1.000
_cell.length_b   1.000
_cell.length_c   1.000
_cell.angle_alpha   90.00
_cell.angle_beta   90.00
_cell.angle_gamma   90.00
#
_symmetry.space_group_name_H-M   'P 1'
#
loop_
_entity.id
_entity.type
_entity.pdbx_description
1 polymer ?
#
loop_
_entity_poly.entity_id
_entity_poly.type
_entity_poly.pdbx_seq_one_letter_code
_entity_poly.pdbx_strand_id
1 'polypeptide(L)'
;SLAPGNVEHFINGERGSDLFHRYCFQPTMNINGLRAGYTGPGTLLWTLPNAAYCTIDHRLPPNLEPNDIANKIRKHLDKHGFNDVTIKILMAVPPQKLSVKDDIAQAGLRVFEKWNIEPTVWPRKGASGPMGFFSQMLGLKVLGATGMGYASGHSAANEFLVVEGDGNVGGLIELEQSMADLLYSYAAYPN
;
A
#
# COMPACT_ATOMS: atom_id res chain seq x y z
N SER A 1 -3.61 -7.65 -15.34
CA SER A 1 -2.14 -7.81 -15.24
C SER A 1 -1.64 -6.89 -14.14
N LEU A 2 -0.75 -7.36 -13.25
CA LEU A 2 -0.10 -6.52 -12.22
C LEU A 2 0.98 -5.60 -12.79
N ALA A 3 1.36 -5.82 -14.06
CA ALA A 3 2.39 -5.05 -14.74
C ALA A 3 1.79 -3.84 -15.46
N PRO A 4 2.33 -2.62 -15.28
CA PRO A 4 2.13 -1.58 -16.28
C PRO A 4 2.63 -2.08 -17.64
N GLY A 5 2.02 -1.62 -18.73
CA GLY A 5 2.23 -2.17 -20.08
C GLY A 5 3.67 -2.17 -20.63
N ASN A 6 4.61 -1.54 -19.92
CA ASN A 6 6.00 -1.35 -20.34
C ASN A 6 7.02 -2.16 -19.49
N VAL A 7 6.60 -3.18 -18.74
CA VAL A 7 7.52 -4.04 -17.97
C VAL A 7 7.88 -5.28 -18.79
N GLU A 8 9.13 -5.36 -19.25
CA GLU A 8 9.63 -6.51 -20.02
C GLU A 8 9.85 -7.75 -19.16
N HIS A 9 10.44 -7.58 -17.98
CA HIS A 9 10.76 -8.67 -17.06
C HIS A 9 10.61 -8.24 -15.60
N PHE A 10 10.17 -9.16 -14.76
CA PHE A 10 10.21 -9.02 -13.30
C PHE A 10 11.48 -9.66 -12.74
N ILE A 11 11.81 -9.30 -11.49
CA ILE A 11 12.93 -9.91 -10.75
C ILE A 11 12.86 -11.44 -10.83
N ASN A 12 14.01 -12.08 -11.04
CA ASN A 12 14.15 -13.53 -11.21
C ASN A 12 13.30 -14.14 -12.35
N GLY A 13 12.74 -13.33 -13.25
CA GLY A 13 11.85 -13.80 -14.31
C GLY A 13 10.49 -14.28 -13.81
N GLU A 14 10.07 -13.91 -12.60
CA GLU A 14 8.80 -14.32 -11.98
C GLU A 14 7.59 -13.87 -12.82
N ARG A 15 6.52 -14.69 -12.85
CA ARG A 15 5.31 -14.43 -13.65
C ARG A 15 4.05 -14.89 -12.91
N GLY A 16 2.90 -14.40 -13.34
CA GLY A 16 1.59 -14.91 -12.92
C GLY A 16 1.38 -14.92 -11.41
N SER A 17 1.04 -16.08 -10.86
CA SER A 17 0.77 -16.28 -9.43
C SER A 17 1.96 -15.99 -8.54
N ASP A 18 3.18 -16.31 -8.98
CA ASP A 18 4.38 -16.13 -8.16
C ASP A 18 4.64 -14.64 -7.90
N LEU A 19 4.46 -13.82 -8.95
CA LEU A 19 4.52 -12.37 -8.85
C LEU A 19 3.44 -11.81 -7.91
N PHE A 20 2.22 -12.35 -7.97
CA PHE A 20 1.14 -11.96 -7.06
C PHE A 20 1.45 -12.33 -5.60
N HIS A 21 1.97 -13.54 -5.37
CA HIS A 21 2.43 -13.98 -4.05
C HIS A 21 3.54 -13.09 -3.51
N ARG A 22 4.52 -12.73 -4.35
CA ARG A 22 5.57 -11.78 -4.00
C ARG A 22 5.01 -10.42 -3.61
N TYR A 23 4.14 -9.86 -4.45
CA TYR A 23 3.48 -8.58 -4.17
C TYR A 23 2.72 -8.59 -2.84
N CYS A 24 1.99 -9.67 -2.55
CA CYS A 24 1.17 -9.77 -1.34
C CYS A 24 1.95 -10.13 -0.08
N PHE A 25 3.10 -10.82 -0.15
CA PHE A 25 3.69 -11.45 1.04
C PHE A 25 5.19 -11.27 1.21
N GLN A 26 5.93 -10.77 0.22
CA GLN A 26 7.36 -10.50 0.40
C GLN A 26 7.60 -9.05 0.81
N PRO A 27 8.61 -8.80 1.69
CA PRO A 27 9.00 -7.45 2.01
C PRO A 27 9.66 -6.77 0.81
N THR A 28 9.51 -5.45 0.72
CA THR A 28 10.25 -4.62 -0.24
C THR A 28 11.18 -3.66 0.48
N MET A 29 12.20 -3.18 -0.24
CA MET A 29 13.02 -2.03 0.12
C MET A 29 13.16 -1.20 -1.15
N ASN A 30 12.55 -0.03 -1.17
CA ASN A 30 12.57 0.86 -2.31
C ASN A 30 13.33 2.14 -1.97
N ILE A 31 14.09 2.67 -2.93
CA ILE A 31 14.75 3.97 -2.82
C ILE A 31 13.82 5.02 -3.44
N ASN A 32 13.19 5.83 -2.60
CA ASN A 32 12.27 6.89 -3.02
C ASN A 32 13.03 8.12 -3.51
N GLY A 33 14.23 8.34 -2.98
CA GLY A 33 15.05 9.46 -3.40
C GLY A 33 16.46 9.42 -2.83
N LEU A 34 17.39 9.93 -3.62
CA LEU A 34 18.77 10.18 -3.25
C LEU A 34 19.06 11.65 -3.52
N ARG A 35 19.62 12.36 -2.54
CA ARG A 35 20.04 13.75 -2.72
C ARG A 35 21.38 14.01 -2.06
N ALA A 36 22.29 14.63 -2.79
CA ALA A 36 23.58 15.10 -2.33
C ALA A 36 24.03 16.24 -3.24
N GLY A 37 24.69 17.26 -2.69
CA GLY A 37 25.23 18.37 -3.48
C GLY A 37 24.15 19.21 -4.17
N TYR A 38 24.53 19.81 -5.30
CA TYR A 38 23.64 20.67 -6.10
C TYR A 38 22.66 19.82 -6.92
N THR A 39 21.35 20.04 -6.74
CA THR A 39 20.28 19.31 -7.45
C THR A 39 19.45 20.21 -8.37
N GLY A 40 19.92 21.43 -8.65
CA GLY A 40 19.24 22.39 -9.53
C GLY A 40 19.61 22.19 -11.01
N PRO A 41 18.99 22.96 -11.92
CA PRO A 41 19.39 22.95 -13.33
C PRO A 41 20.79 23.53 -13.54
N GLY A 42 21.54 23.03 -14.51
CA GLY A 42 22.91 23.49 -14.82
C GLY A 42 24.00 22.83 -13.97
N THR A 43 25.18 23.44 -13.91
CA THR A 43 26.33 22.92 -13.14
C THR A 43 26.92 24.00 -12.23
N LEU A 44 27.25 23.62 -11.00
CA LEU A 44 28.16 24.38 -10.15
C LEU A 44 29.50 23.66 -10.15
N LEU A 45 30.53 24.33 -10.67
CA LEU A 45 31.89 23.79 -10.70
C LEU A 45 32.43 23.67 -9.27
N TRP A 46 33.19 22.60 -9.02
CA TRP A 46 34.03 22.42 -7.81
C TRP A 46 33.29 22.42 -6.47
N THR A 47 32.11 21.80 -6.38
CA THR A 47 31.39 21.63 -5.11
C THR A 47 31.58 20.23 -4.53
N LEU A 48 31.91 20.16 -3.23
CA LEU A 48 32.02 18.93 -2.45
C LEU A 48 30.89 18.92 -1.41
N PRO A 49 29.89 18.03 -1.53
CA PRO A 49 28.80 18.00 -0.57
C PRO A 49 29.28 17.52 0.79
N ASN A 50 28.84 18.19 1.86
CA ASN A 50 29.14 17.77 3.23
C ASN A 50 28.26 16.61 3.72
N ALA A 51 27.17 16.30 3.01
CA ALA A 51 26.21 15.28 3.38
C ALA A 51 25.44 14.74 2.16
N ALA A 52 24.99 13.50 2.28
CA ALA A 52 24.07 12.84 1.36
C ALA A 52 22.89 12.27 2.15
N TYR A 53 21.71 12.26 1.55
CA TYR A 53 20.49 11.72 2.16
C TYR A 53 19.85 10.71 1.21
N CYS A 54 19.46 9.57 1.77
CA CYS A 54 18.65 8.56 1.10
C CYS A 54 17.33 8.43 1.83
N THR A 55 16.22 8.51 1.09
CA THR A 55 14.89 8.17 1.60
C THR A 55 14.51 6.82 1.04
N ILE A 56 14.19 5.88 1.92
CA ILE A 56 13.75 4.54 1.57
C ILE A 56 12.39 4.24 2.18
N ASP A 57 11.61 3.41 1.52
CA ASP A 57 10.37 2.85 2.04
C ASP A 57 10.41 1.32 2.03
N HIS A 58 9.77 0.74 3.04
CA HIS A 58 9.67 -0.68 3.23
C HIS A 58 8.22 -1.10 3.32
N ARG A 59 7.80 -2.02 2.46
CA ARG A 59 6.53 -2.71 2.62
C ARG A 59 6.77 -3.96 3.43
N LEU A 60 6.14 -4.06 4.58
CA LEU A 60 6.33 -5.15 5.53
C LEU A 60 5.13 -6.11 5.49
N PRO A 61 5.35 -7.42 5.25
CA PRO A 61 4.34 -8.45 5.46
C PRO A 61 3.95 -8.56 6.95
N PRO A 62 2.86 -9.29 7.27
CA PRO A 62 2.49 -9.51 8.67
C PRO A 62 3.64 -10.22 9.42
N ASN A 63 3.72 -9.98 10.73
CA ASN A 63 4.74 -10.50 11.64
C ASN A 63 6.13 -9.84 11.55
N LEU A 64 6.31 -8.83 10.70
CA LEU A 64 7.51 -7.99 10.73
C LEU A 64 7.22 -6.66 11.41
N GLU A 65 7.89 -6.43 12.53
CA GLU A 65 7.77 -5.20 13.29
C GLU A 65 8.70 -4.11 12.72
N PRO A 66 8.21 -2.89 12.42
CA PRO A 66 9.02 -1.84 11.81
C PRO A 66 10.31 -1.52 12.57
N ASN A 67 10.25 -1.50 13.91
CA ASN A 67 11.41 -1.21 14.76
C ASN A 67 12.48 -2.31 14.70
N ASP A 68 12.06 -3.58 14.60
CA ASP A 68 13.00 -4.70 14.43
C ASP A 68 13.70 -4.62 13.07
N ILE A 69 12.97 -4.26 12.01
CA ILE A 69 13.54 -4.05 10.68
C ILE A 69 14.54 -2.89 10.68
N ALA A 70 14.22 -1.76 11.32
CA ALA A 70 15.14 -0.64 11.45
C ALA A 70 16.43 -1.04 12.18
N ASN A 71 16.33 -1.83 13.25
CA ASN A 71 17.49 -2.36 13.97
C ASN A 71 18.33 -3.31 13.11
N LYS A 72 17.70 -4.16 12.30
CA LYS A 72 18.39 -5.04 11.35
C LYS A 72 19.15 -4.25 10.29
N ILE A 73 18.57 -3.17 9.76
CA ILE A 73 19.24 -2.28 8.81
C ILE A 73 20.45 -1.61 9.47
N ARG A 74 20.32 -1.10 10.70
CA ARG A 74 21.44 -0.51 11.45
C ARG A 74 22.58 -1.51 11.62
N LYS A 75 22.28 -2.71 12.13
CA LYS A 75 23.27 -3.79 12.30
C LYS A 75 23.97 -4.17 11.00
N HIS A 76 23.23 -4.17 9.88
CA HIS A 76 23.81 -4.43 8.57
C HIS A 76 24.83 -3.34 8.18
N LEU A 77 24.46 -2.07 8.33
CA LEU A 77 25.36 -0.95 8.05
C LEU A 77 26.61 -0.96 8.95
N ASP A 78 26.45 -1.24 10.25
CA ASP A 78 27.57 -1.34 11.20
C ASP A 78 28.54 -2.45 10.79
N LYS A 79 28.01 -3.63 10.42
CA LYS A 79 28.80 -4.78 9.96
C LYS A 79 29.65 -4.43 8.73
N HIS A 80 29.19 -3.52 7.88
CA HIS A 80 29.88 -3.08 6.68
C HIS A 80 30.72 -1.81 6.88
N GLY A 81 30.84 -1.30 8.12
CA GLY A 81 31.70 -0.17 8.47
C GLY A 81 31.07 1.21 8.26
N PHE A 82 29.78 1.29 7.96
CA PHE A 82 29.05 2.54 7.72
C PHE A 82 28.55 3.19 9.03
N ASN A 83 29.47 3.38 9.98
CA ASN A 83 29.15 3.92 11.32
C ASN A 83 28.77 5.42 11.29
N ASP A 84 29.12 6.12 10.21
CA ASP A 84 28.82 7.52 9.93
C ASP A 84 27.38 7.75 9.45
N VAL A 85 26.71 6.71 8.93
CA VAL A 85 25.34 6.80 8.44
C VAL A 85 24.36 6.85 9.60
N THR A 86 23.55 7.90 9.68
CA THR A 86 22.46 8.01 10.67
C THR A 86 21.12 7.58 10.06
N ILE A 87 20.31 6.83 10.82
CA ILE A 87 18.96 6.42 10.40
C ILE A 87 17.93 7.25 11.18
N LYS A 88 17.02 7.89 10.46
CA LYS A 88 15.83 8.55 11.03
C LYS A 88 14.58 7.85 10.53
N ILE A 89 13.78 7.30 11.45
CA ILE A 89 12.48 6.72 11.12
C ILE A 89 11.49 7.86 10.91
N LEU A 90 10.95 7.97 9.69
CA LEU A 90 9.94 8.99 9.35
C LEU A 90 8.52 8.49 9.63
N MET A 91 8.27 7.20 9.43
CA MET A 91 6.98 6.57 9.64
C MET A 91 7.18 5.08 9.93
N ALA A 92 6.45 4.56 10.92
CA ALA A 92 6.44 3.17 11.31
C ALA A 92 5.00 2.72 11.54
N VAL A 93 4.35 2.23 10.48
CA VAL A 93 2.96 1.76 10.55
C VAL A 93 2.96 0.27 10.88
N PRO A 94 2.26 -0.16 11.94
CA PRO A 94 2.15 -1.58 12.27
C PRO A 94 1.33 -2.35 11.24
N PRO A 95 1.53 -3.67 11.11
CA PRO A 95 0.74 -4.49 10.20
C PRO A 95 -0.72 -4.58 10.67
N GLN A 96 -1.64 -4.57 9.70
CA GLN A 96 -3.06 -4.84 9.90
C GLN A 96 -3.42 -6.19 9.28
N LYS A 97 -4.41 -6.87 9.86
CA LYS A 97 -5.07 -8.02 9.28
C LYS A 97 -6.58 -7.91 9.47
N LEU A 98 -7.34 -8.20 8.42
CA LEU A 98 -8.78 -8.41 8.46
C LEU A 98 -9.07 -9.80 7.90
N SER A 99 -9.89 -10.58 8.59
CA SER A 99 -10.38 -11.87 8.08
C SER A 99 -11.56 -11.63 7.15
N VAL A 100 -11.65 -12.40 6.07
CA VAL A 100 -12.87 -12.39 5.23
C VAL A 100 -14.11 -12.81 6.02
N LYS A 101 -13.94 -13.54 7.12
CA LYS A 101 -15.03 -14.00 8.00
C LYS A 101 -15.45 -12.95 9.04
N ASP A 102 -14.75 -11.83 9.14
CA ASP A 102 -15.14 -10.77 10.06
C ASP A 102 -16.44 -10.10 9.61
N ASP A 103 -17.26 -9.70 10.57
CA ASP A 103 -18.52 -8.97 10.43
C ASP A 103 -18.46 -7.84 9.38
N ILE A 104 -17.50 -6.94 9.47
CA ILE A 104 -17.36 -5.82 8.54
C ILE A 104 -16.97 -6.28 7.12
N ALA A 105 -16.18 -7.35 7.00
CA ALA A 105 -15.80 -7.91 5.70
C ALA A 105 -17.01 -8.59 5.03
N GLN A 106 -17.75 -9.40 5.80
CA GLN A 106 -18.98 -10.05 5.35
C GLN A 106 -20.08 -9.02 5.00
N ALA A 107 -20.17 -7.92 5.75
CA ALA A 107 -21.06 -6.82 5.40
C ALA A 107 -20.75 -6.22 4.02
N GLY A 108 -19.47 -6.02 3.70
CA GLY A 108 -19.02 -5.58 2.37
C GLY A 108 -19.33 -6.59 1.27
N LEU A 109 -19.11 -7.89 1.51
CA LEU A 109 -19.43 -8.94 0.53
C LEU A 109 -20.93 -8.99 0.20
N ARG A 110 -21.81 -8.81 1.18
CA ARG A 110 -23.26 -8.72 0.94
C ARG A 110 -23.66 -7.53 0.09
N VAL A 111 -22.94 -6.40 0.16
CA VAL A 111 -23.19 -5.28 -0.75
C VAL A 111 -22.92 -5.72 -2.18
N PHE A 112 -21.79 -6.36 -2.46
CA PHE A 112 -21.51 -6.85 -3.80
C PHE A 112 -22.54 -7.90 -4.27
N GLU A 113 -22.98 -8.80 -3.38
CA GLU A 113 -24.04 -9.77 -3.68
C GLU A 113 -25.38 -9.09 -4.02
N LYS A 114 -25.81 -8.08 -3.24
CA LYS A 114 -27.03 -7.30 -3.49
C LYS A 114 -27.02 -6.64 -4.87
N TRP A 115 -25.85 -6.22 -5.32
CA TRP A 115 -25.63 -5.59 -6.62
C TRP A 115 -25.33 -6.61 -7.73
N ASN A 116 -25.40 -7.91 -7.43
CA ASN A 116 -25.15 -9.01 -8.37
C ASN A 116 -23.74 -8.93 -9.01
N ILE A 117 -22.75 -8.51 -8.21
CA ILE A 117 -21.34 -8.40 -8.59
C ILE A 117 -20.55 -9.51 -7.86
N GLU A 118 -19.72 -10.24 -8.60
CA GLU A 118 -18.77 -11.19 -8.00
C GLU A 118 -17.45 -10.47 -7.67
N PRO A 119 -17.13 -10.21 -6.39
CA PRO A 119 -15.95 -9.43 -6.04
C PRO A 119 -14.69 -10.30 -6.05
N THR A 120 -13.59 -9.77 -6.57
CA THR A 120 -12.26 -10.38 -6.37
C THR A 120 -11.71 -9.98 -5.00
N VAL A 121 -11.58 -10.93 -4.09
CA VAL A 121 -11.03 -10.68 -2.75
C VAL A 121 -9.51 -10.82 -2.78
N TRP A 122 -8.80 -9.71 -2.51
CA TRP A 122 -7.35 -9.73 -2.40
C TRP A 122 -6.92 -10.05 -0.96
N PRO A 123 -5.96 -10.97 -0.75
CA PRO A 123 -5.50 -11.29 0.60
C PRO A 123 -4.70 -10.14 1.24
N ARG A 124 -4.05 -9.32 0.41
CA ARG A 124 -3.33 -8.11 0.81
C ARG A 124 -3.16 -7.15 -0.36
N LYS A 125 -3.18 -5.86 -0.07
CA LYS A 125 -2.71 -4.79 -0.96
C LYS A 125 -1.34 -4.31 -0.49
N GLY A 126 -0.42 -4.03 -1.42
CA GLY A 126 0.92 -3.48 -1.15
C GLY A 126 0.92 -2.00 -0.73
N ALA A 127 -0.18 -1.53 -0.16
CA ALA A 127 -0.34 -0.16 0.35
C ALA A 127 -0.34 -0.18 1.89
N SER A 128 -0.03 0.96 2.48
CA SER A 128 -0.07 1.15 3.93
C SER A 128 -0.84 2.43 4.23
N GLY A 129 -1.47 2.48 5.40
CA GLY A 129 -2.26 3.60 5.88
C GLY A 129 -2.46 3.52 7.39
N PRO A 130 -3.11 4.50 8.03
CA PRO A 130 -3.21 4.59 9.49
C PRO A 130 -4.03 3.45 10.13
N MET A 131 -4.65 2.60 9.31
CA MET A 131 -5.48 1.47 9.72
C MET A 131 -4.77 0.47 10.64
N GLY A 132 -3.44 0.28 10.49
CA GLY A 132 -2.65 -0.52 11.41
C GLY A 132 -2.71 -0.01 12.85
N PHE A 133 -2.65 1.31 13.03
CA PHE A 133 -2.77 1.93 14.34
C PHE A 133 -4.17 1.74 14.93
N PHE A 134 -5.22 1.98 14.16
CA PHE A 134 -6.59 1.75 14.63
C PHE A 134 -6.82 0.30 15.04
N SER A 135 -6.27 -0.65 14.28
CA SER A 135 -6.40 -2.07 14.59
C SER A 135 -5.64 -2.48 15.86
N GLN A 136 -4.38 -2.06 16.01
CA GLN A 136 -3.60 -2.45 17.19
C GLN A 136 -3.94 -1.65 18.45
N MET A 137 -4.18 -0.34 18.33
CA MET A 137 -4.42 0.53 19.49
C MET A 137 -5.84 0.41 20.02
N LEU A 138 -6.84 0.28 19.14
CA LEU A 138 -8.25 0.25 19.52
C LEU A 138 -8.89 -1.14 19.39
N GLY A 139 -8.15 -2.14 18.91
CA GLY A 139 -8.70 -3.48 18.66
C GLY A 139 -9.72 -3.53 17.53
N LEU A 140 -9.77 -2.51 16.67
CA LEU A 140 -10.78 -2.39 15.62
C LEU A 140 -10.47 -3.27 14.41
N LYS A 141 -11.50 -3.88 13.86
CA LYS A 141 -11.46 -4.54 12.56
C LYS A 141 -11.71 -3.49 11.49
N VAL A 142 -10.68 -3.17 10.70
CA VAL A 142 -10.77 -2.08 9.71
C VAL A 142 -10.87 -2.67 8.30
N LEU A 143 -11.91 -2.28 7.57
CA LEU A 143 -12.07 -2.59 6.15
C LEU A 143 -11.47 -1.45 5.31
N GLY A 144 -10.33 -1.73 4.65
CA GLY A 144 -9.49 -0.68 4.08
C GLY A 144 -9.69 -0.32 2.62
N ALA A 145 -10.43 -1.14 1.86
CA ALA A 145 -10.78 -0.86 0.48
C ALA A 145 -12.03 -1.65 0.12
N THR A 146 -13.15 -0.95 -0.02
CA THR A 146 -14.42 -1.48 -0.50
C THR A 146 -15.18 -0.36 -1.21
N GLY A 147 -16.21 -0.72 -1.96
CA GLY A 147 -17.01 0.21 -2.74
C GLY A 147 -17.00 -0.09 -4.22
N MET A 148 -18.01 0.43 -4.90
CA MET A 148 -18.13 0.37 -6.35
C MET A 148 -17.55 1.64 -6.94
N GLY A 149 -16.87 1.55 -8.08
CA GLY A 149 -16.24 2.71 -8.70
C GLY A 149 -14.77 2.48 -9.01
N TYR A 150 -14.18 3.42 -9.72
CA TYR A 150 -12.79 3.28 -10.15
C TYR A 150 -12.06 4.60 -10.09
N ALA A 151 -10.94 4.57 -9.38
CA ALA A 151 -9.94 5.62 -9.36
C ALA A 151 -8.57 4.98 -9.53
N SER A 152 -7.67 5.69 -10.20
CA SER A 152 -6.31 5.21 -10.44
C SER A 152 -5.32 6.37 -10.58
N GLY A 153 -4.05 6.02 -10.62
CA GLY A 153 -2.96 7.00 -10.70
C GLY A 153 -2.60 7.65 -9.36
N HIS A 154 -2.99 7.06 -8.23
CA HIS A 154 -2.63 7.56 -6.91
C HIS A 154 -1.12 7.81 -6.79
N SER A 155 -0.75 9.03 -6.40
CA SER A 155 0.66 9.47 -6.31
C SER A 155 1.42 9.52 -7.63
N ALA A 156 0.72 9.55 -8.78
CA ALA A 156 1.30 9.69 -10.11
C ALA A 156 0.69 10.86 -10.89
N ALA A 157 1.28 11.21 -12.03
CA ALA A 157 0.66 12.17 -12.95
C ALA A 157 -0.63 11.58 -13.53
N ASN A 158 -1.61 12.44 -13.81
CA ASN A 158 -2.93 12.08 -14.35
C ASN A 158 -3.74 11.14 -13.42
N GLU A 159 -3.68 11.35 -12.10
CA GLU A 159 -4.61 10.74 -11.15
C GLU A 159 -6.07 11.10 -11.53
N PHE A 160 -6.97 10.12 -11.50
CA PHE A 160 -8.36 10.31 -11.88
C PHE A 160 -9.32 9.46 -11.06
N LEU A 161 -10.58 9.88 -11.07
CA LEU A 161 -11.75 9.17 -10.56
C LEU A 161 -12.82 9.17 -11.65
N VAL A 162 -13.46 8.03 -11.90
CA VAL A 162 -14.59 7.93 -12.82
C VAL A 162 -15.83 8.55 -12.18
N VAL A 163 -16.38 9.58 -12.82
CA VAL A 163 -17.60 10.27 -12.34
C VAL A 163 -18.85 9.65 -12.92
N GLU A 164 -18.85 9.37 -14.23
CA GLU A 164 -19.95 8.72 -14.94
C GLU A 164 -19.49 7.33 -15.40
N GLY A 165 -20.20 6.30 -14.95
CA GLY A 165 -19.93 4.92 -15.32
C GLY A 165 -20.40 4.56 -16.73
N ASP A 166 -19.86 3.48 -17.27
CA ASP A 166 -20.20 2.96 -18.62
C ASP A 166 -20.95 1.61 -18.57
N GLY A 167 -21.38 1.19 -17.37
CA GLY A 167 -22.01 -0.11 -17.12
C GLY A 167 -21.01 -1.25 -16.81
N ASN A 168 -19.73 -1.11 -17.18
CA ASN A 168 -18.67 -2.03 -16.74
C ASN A 168 -17.92 -1.49 -15.52
N VAL A 169 -17.79 -0.17 -15.45
CA VAL A 169 -17.16 0.55 -14.34
C VAL A 169 -18.20 1.46 -13.69
N GLY A 170 -18.34 1.35 -12.36
CA GLY A 170 -19.20 2.26 -11.58
C GLY A 170 -18.67 3.69 -11.60
N GLY A 171 -19.58 4.66 -11.63
CA GLY A 171 -19.27 6.08 -11.46
C GLY A 171 -19.31 6.49 -10.00
N LEU A 172 -19.39 7.81 -9.78
CA LEU A 172 -19.45 8.40 -8.45
C LEU A 172 -20.75 8.07 -7.72
N ILE A 173 -21.88 7.96 -8.45
CA ILE A 173 -23.18 7.64 -7.87
C ILE A 173 -23.18 6.22 -7.30
N GLU A 174 -22.67 5.25 -8.05
CA GLU A 174 -22.55 3.86 -7.58
C GLU A 174 -21.59 3.76 -6.39
N LEU A 175 -20.50 4.55 -6.38
CA LEU A 175 -19.60 4.64 -5.24
C LEU A 175 -20.33 5.10 -3.97
N GLU A 176 -21.04 6.22 -4.05
CA GLU A 176 -21.78 6.78 -2.91
C GLU A 176 -22.86 5.80 -2.40
N GLN A 177 -23.62 5.20 -3.32
CA GLN A 177 -24.65 4.21 -2.99
C GLN A 177 -24.05 2.97 -2.34
N SER A 178 -22.91 2.47 -2.83
CA SER A 178 -22.21 1.33 -2.22
C SER A 178 -21.74 1.61 -0.80
N MET A 179 -21.32 2.84 -0.50
CA MET A 179 -20.93 3.26 0.85
C MET A 179 -22.12 3.32 1.79
N ALA A 180 -23.25 3.88 1.32
CA ALA A 180 -24.48 3.89 2.11
C ALA A 180 -24.96 2.46 2.38
N ASP A 181 -24.98 1.60 1.37
CA ASP A 181 -25.35 0.19 1.49
C ASP A 181 -24.43 -0.59 2.43
N LEU A 182 -23.13 -0.25 2.48
CA LEU A 182 -22.19 -0.85 3.44
C LEU A 182 -22.59 -0.53 4.88
N LEU A 183 -22.95 0.72 5.16
CA LEU A 183 -23.38 1.13 6.50
C LEU A 183 -24.66 0.40 6.92
N TYR A 184 -25.66 0.31 6.03
CA TYR A 184 -26.89 -0.44 6.29
C TYR A 184 -26.62 -1.95 6.43
N SER A 185 -25.80 -2.53 5.55
CA SER A 185 -25.43 -3.95 5.61
C SER A 185 -24.72 -4.29 6.92
N TYR A 186 -23.83 -3.42 7.39
CA TYR A 186 -23.13 -3.62 8.65
C TYR A 186 -24.06 -3.43 9.86
N ALA A 187 -24.93 -2.43 9.86
CA ALA A 187 -25.91 -2.23 10.93
C ALA A 187 -26.94 -3.37 11.03
N ALA A 188 -27.27 -4.00 9.90
CA ALA A 188 -28.15 -5.17 9.85
C ALA A 188 -27.42 -6.50 10.12
N TYR A 189 -26.11 -6.47 10.41
CA TYR A 189 -25.34 -7.69 10.69
C TYR A 189 -25.86 -8.33 11.99
N PRO A 190 -26.32 -9.60 11.95
CA PRO A 190 -26.75 -10.28 13.18
C PRO A 190 -25.54 -10.47 14.10
N ASN A 191 -25.61 -9.89 15.30
CA ASN A 191 -24.61 -10.03 16.35
C ASN A 191 -24.36 -11.49 16.72
#